data_AF-A0A318D6U0-F1
#
_entry.id   AF-A0A318D6U0-F1
#
_cell.length_a   1.000
_cell.length_b   1.000
_cell.length_c   1.000
_cell.angle_alpha   90.00
_cell.angle_beta   90.00
_cell.angle_gamma   90.00
#
_symmetry.space_group_name_H-M   'P 1'
#
loop_
_entity.id
_entity.type
_entity.pdbx_description
1 polymer ?
#
loop_
_entity_poly.entity_id
_entity_poly.type
_entity_poly.pdbx_seq_one_letter_code
_entity_poly.pdbx_strand_id
1 'polypeptide(L)'
;MEKTPEEREYEERLRRRLKILQEKMKEGKIHIAEGLGVAESLDKVRAGPDGEVDLDTADGLVRSMALAITELHDRDELKKEASLSEIQNAYFNFFDQNFSRFYNIMIKRKLTPHEAGLAAMKSEGSINELIENLDGFLEFIDEFWGEVGYIAHYHVEDMHNNIKGIFGGDLFPSHAENLASKCGIYTDTLILPCPFLRSKHIFQRSTPADQAYYLMKHAMNILQYKELACADVDVPIVVVLPDLAALDEDEMKFFHQLGEEDSLKHSRKVFGRDFENIEDFFSFAHELDTIERAVAEIADESRVLFDTDWDEDISTQLEKACNGQSAELLGTNNPGLILASSAVGRMTTSNELLIKSRRLRGTPIIDAPTSWQYLEWKMEYDAESAEQVTNLKDLHITRGLQGLADGQMEWLGNVPPEALIEVRKQGAMEEIRAMLGQGIDGLSESNPENFHRTRDQIFKNIDQAFDSHKANIKKLREKQWKFAGSDIGSWLVTGTLGITSIATGTPVWALAALAADQMLDAPKLRDIPSSIQDLVDENKKLQKSPVGLLFNVQKKLNRN
;
A
#
# COMPACT_ATOMS: atom_id res chain seq x y z
N MET A 1 -15.19 -42.55 33.82
CA MET A 1 -15.85 -41.23 33.89
C MET A 1 -16.30 -40.88 32.49
N GLU A 2 -17.49 -40.34 32.34
CA GLU A 2 -18.00 -39.90 31.05
C GLU A 2 -17.25 -38.63 30.64
N LYS A 3 -16.64 -38.62 29.45
CA LYS A 3 -15.88 -37.45 28.96
C LYS A 3 -16.82 -36.26 28.79
N THR A 4 -16.36 -35.08 29.22
CA THR A 4 -17.12 -33.84 29.05
C THR A 4 -17.23 -33.48 27.55
N PRO A 5 -18.19 -32.64 27.15
CA PRO A 5 -18.29 -32.15 25.77
C PRO A 5 -17.01 -31.47 25.28
N GLU A 6 -16.40 -30.62 26.12
CA GLU A 6 -15.14 -29.92 25.80
C GLU A 6 -13.97 -30.88 25.57
N GLU A 7 -13.87 -31.94 26.37
CA GLU A 7 -12.84 -32.97 26.20
C GLU A 7 -13.00 -33.69 24.86
N ARG A 8 -14.24 -33.96 24.42
CA ARG A 8 -14.51 -34.61 23.13
C ARG A 8 -14.13 -33.70 21.96
N GLU A 9 -14.53 -32.42 22.01
CA GLU A 9 -14.17 -31.44 20.97
C GLU A 9 -12.66 -31.20 20.88
N TYR A 10 -11.96 -31.19 22.03
CA TYR A 10 -10.51 -31.11 22.04
C TYR A 10 -9.87 -32.34 21.38
N GLU A 11 -10.31 -33.55 21.73
CA GLU A 11 -9.79 -34.79 21.15
C GLU A 11 -10.05 -34.89 19.64
N GLU A 12 -11.25 -34.50 19.18
CA GLU A 12 -11.59 -34.48 17.76
C GLU A 12 -10.70 -33.51 16.97
N ARG A 13 -10.50 -32.28 17.48
CA ARG A 13 -9.58 -31.31 16.88
C ARG A 13 -8.15 -31.84 16.86
N LEU A 14 -7.70 -32.48 17.93
CA LEU A 14 -6.35 -33.03 18.00
C LEU A 14 -6.17 -34.19 17.02
N ARG A 15 -7.14 -35.10 16.90
CA ARG A 15 -7.12 -36.19 15.91
C ARG A 15 -7.04 -35.64 14.49
N ARG A 16 -7.85 -34.64 14.15
CA ARG A 16 -7.78 -33.95 12.84
C ARG A 16 -6.37 -33.42 12.57
N ARG A 17 -5.78 -32.70 13.53
CA ARG A 17 -4.44 -32.11 13.40
C ARG A 17 -3.36 -33.17 13.17
N LEU A 18 -3.39 -34.25 13.95
CA LEU A 18 -2.43 -35.35 13.83
C LEU A 18 -2.57 -36.08 12.49
N LYS A 19 -3.80 -36.25 11.99
CA LYS A 19 -4.05 -36.83 10.67
C LYS A 19 -3.47 -35.98 9.54
N ILE A 20 -3.72 -34.68 9.55
CA ILE A 20 -3.16 -33.73 8.57
C ILE A 20 -1.63 -33.78 8.62
N LEU A 21 -1.04 -33.77 9.82
CA LEU A 21 0.40 -33.88 9.99
C LEU A 21 0.96 -35.16 9.34
N GLN A 22 0.33 -36.32 9.58
CA GLN A 22 0.73 -37.58 8.96
C GLN A 22 0.63 -37.56 7.43
N GLU A 23 -0.43 -36.96 6.89
CA GLU A 23 -0.62 -36.82 5.44
C GLU A 23 0.47 -35.93 4.82
N LYS A 24 0.74 -34.76 5.40
CA LYS A 24 1.80 -33.84 4.94
C LYS A 24 3.20 -34.42 5.07
N MET A 25 3.45 -35.25 6.09
CA MET A 25 4.71 -35.99 6.22
C MET A 25 4.86 -37.02 5.08
N LYS A 26 3.80 -37.78 4.76
CA LYS A 26 3.80 -38.76 3.66
C LYS A 26 4.00 -38.10 2.30
N GLU A 27 3.48 -36.89 2.12
CA GLU A 27 3.69 -36.06 0.92
C GLU A 27 5.14 -35.54 0.79
N GLY A 28 5.97 -35.68 1.83
CA GLY A 28 7.35 -35.16 1.85
C GLY A 28 7.45 -33.63 1.95
N LYS A 29 6.36 -32.96 2.36
CA LYS A 29 6.29 -31.48 2.45
C LYS A 29 6.83 -30.93 3.77
N ILE A 30 7.16 -31.80 4.72
CA ILE A 30 7.66 -31.42 6.04
C ILE A 30 9.16 -31.69 6.10
N HIS A 31 9.93 -30.65 6.34
CA HIS A 31 11.36 -30.75 6.59
C HIS A 31 11.65 -30.44 8.05
N ILE A 32 12.17 -31.42 8.79
CA ILE A 32 12.58 -31.26 10.19
C ILE A 32 14.07 -31.02 10.20
N ALA A 33 14.50 -29.87 10.73
CA ALA A 33 15.91 -29.54 10.85
C ALA A 33 16.65 -30.53 11.77
N GLU A 34 17.90 -30.85 11.43
CA GLU A 34 18.74 -31.73 12.25
C GLU A 34 18.93 -31.16 13.66
N GLY A 35 18.89 -32.03 14.67
CA GLY A 35 19.05 -31.67 16.09
C GLY A 35 17.74 -31.32 16.81
N LEU A 36 16.59 -31.27 16.13
CA LEU A 36 15.28 -31.13 16.76
C LEU A 36 14.75 -32.49 17.24
N GLY A 37 14.38 -32.60 18.52
CA GLY A 37 13.83 -33.82 19.13
C GLY A 37 12.45 -34.24 18.60
N VAL A 38 11.84 -33.45 17.70
CA VAL A 38 10.52 -33.70 17.12
C VAL A 38 10.48 -35.02 16.35
N ALA A 39 11.56 -35.37 15.63
CA ALA A 39 11.63 -36.64 14.89
C ALA A 39 11.54 -37.86 15.82
N GLU A 40 12.26 -37.84 16.95
CA GLU A 40 12.20 -38.90 17.96
C GLU A 40 10.83 -39.00 18.62
N SER A 41 10.14 -37.86 18.80
CA SER A 41 8.78 -37.84 19.34
C SER A 41 7.76 -38.39 18.35
N LEU A 42 7.91 -38.12 17.05
CA LEU A 42 7.05 -38.68 16.00
C LEU A 42 7.14 -40.20 15.91
N ASP A 43 8.34 -40.78 16.05
CA ASP A 43 8.54 -42.23 16.03
C ASP A 43 7.83 -42.97 17.18
N LYS A 44 7.47 -42.25 18.25
CA LYS A 44 6.76 -42.79 19.41
C LYS A 44 5.24 -42.77 19.24
N VAL A 45 4.72 -42.05 18.25
CA VAL A 45 3.27 -41.95 17.98
C VAL A 45 2.74 -43.29 17.45
N ARG A 46 1.66 -43.81 18.03
CA ARG A 46 1.09 -45.11 17.67
C ARG A 46 -0.35 -44.98 17.19
N ALA A 47 -0.81 -46.00 16.46
CA ALA A 47 -2.22 -46.17 16.16
C ALA A 47 -2.92 -46.84 17.36
N GLY A 48 -4.10 -46.34 17.70
CA GLY A 48 -5.01 -46.91 18.68
C GLY A 48 -5.81 -48.10 18.13
N PRO A 49 -6.68 -48.69 18.97
CA PRO A 49 -7.49 -49.86 18.60
C PRO A 49 -8.51 -49.60 17.48
N ASP A 50 -8.87 -48.33 17.29
CA ASP A 50 -9.77 -47.81 16.25
C ASP A 50 -9.07 -47.57 14.90
N GLY A 51 -7.74 -47.75 14.85
CA GLY A 51 -6.91 -47.47 13.66
C GLY A 51 -6.54 -46.00 13.48
N GLU A 52 -7.04 -45.11 14.36
CA GLU A 52 -6.69 -43.69 14.41
C GLU A 52 -5.49 -43.47 15.35
N VAL A 53 -4.96 -42.24 15.43
CA VAL A 53 -3.81 -41.95 16.31
C VAL A 53 -4.19 -42.06 17.78
N ASP A 54 -3.39 -42.80 18.56
CA ASP A 54 -3.48 -42.85 20.01
C ASP A 54 -2.97 -41.52 20.60
N LEU A 55 -3.90 -40.71 21.10
CA LEU A 55 -3.63 -39.36 21.59
C LEU A 55 -2.66 -39.34 22.79
N ASP A 56 -2.59 -40.41 23.57
CA ASP A 56 -1.70 -40.52 24.73
C ASP A 56 -0.23 -40.72 24.31
N THR A 57 0.00 -41.08 23.04
CA THR A 57 1.35 -41.26 22.48
C THR A 57 1.89 -40.03 21.77
N ALA A 58 1.04 -39.01 21.54
CA ALA A 58 1.44 -37.73 20.96
C ALA A 58 1.82 -36.73 22.07
N ASP A 59 3.12 -36.48 22.21
CA ASP A 59 3.64 -35.53 23.20
C ASP A 59 3.43 -34.06 22.78
N GLY A 60 3.86 -33.12 23.64
CA GLY A 60 3.72 -31.69 23.39
C GLY A 60 4.41 -31.19 22.11
N LEU A 61 5.53 -31.79 21.70
CA LEU A 61 6.25 -31.41 20.49
C LEU A 61 5.44 -31.81 19.25
N VAL A 62 4.93 -33.04 19.21
CA VAL A 62 4.08 -33.53 18.12
C VAL A 62 2.80 -32.72 18.04
N ARG A 63 2.15 -32.44 19.17
CA ARG A 63 0.91 -31.63 19.21
C ARG A 63 1.14 -30.21 18.69
N SER A 64 2.26 -29.58 19.06
CA SER A 64 2.60 -28.22 18.61
C SER A 64 2.91 -28.19 17.11
N MET A 65 3.65 -29.18 16.60
CA MET A 65 3.89 -29.29 15.16
C MET A 65 2.60 -29.59 14.40
N ALA A 66 1.74 -30.47 14.92
CA ALA A 66 0.45 -30.78 14.30
C ALA A 66 -0.43 -29.54 14.21
N LEU A 67 -0.44 -28.69 15.25
CA LEU A 67 -1.09 -27.39 15.21
C LEU A 67 -0.54 -26.52 14.08
N ALA A 68 0.77 -26.27 14.05
CA ALA A 68 1.40 -25.42 13.03
C ALA A 68 1.16 -25.91 11.60
N ILE A 69 1.28 -27.21 11.34
CA ILE A 69 1.04 -27.80 10.02
C ILE A 69 -0.44 -27.73 9.64
N THR A 70 -1.35 -27.83 10.61
CA THR A 70 -2.79 -27.70 10.35
C THR A 70 -3.13 -26.27 9.97
N GLU A 71 -2.57 -25.26 10.66
CA GLU A 71 -2.76 -23.85 10.28
C GLU A 71 -2.30 -23.58 8.84
N LEU A 72 -1.12 -24.10 8.45
CA LEU A 72 -0.64 -23.99 7.07
C LEU A 72 -1.54 -24.71 6.06
N HIS A 73 -2.03 -25.90 6.42
CA HIS A 73 -2.93 -26.66 5.56
C HIS A 73 -4.27 -25.94 5.38
N ASP A 74 -4.89 -25.48 6.47
CA ASP A 74 -6.18 -24.82 6.46
C ASP A 74 -6.10 -23.49 5.70
N ARG A 75 -5.01 -22.73 5.88
CA ARG A 75 -4.67 -21.57 5.05
C ARG A 75 -4.64 -21.90 3.56
N ASP A 76 -3.96 -22.99 3.19
CA ASP A 76 -3.87 -23.43 1.79
C ASP A 76 -5.20 -23.91 1.21
N GLU A 77 -6.06 -24.54 2.00
CA GLU A 77 -7.42 -24.91 1.56
C GLU A 77 -8.30 -23.67 1.40
N LEU A 78 -8.29 -22.73 2.35
CA LEU A 78 -9.05 -21.48 2.27
C LEU A 78 -8.69 -20.64 1.03
N LYS A 79 -7.40 -20.52 0.70
CA LYS A 79 -6.94 -19.83 -0.53
C LYS A 79 -7.45 -20.45 -1.83
N LYS A 80 -7.89 -21.72 -1.83
CA LYS A 80 -8.49 -22.35 -3.01
C LYS A 80 -9.97 -22.01 -3.19
N GLU A 81 -10.64 -21.53 -2.15
CA GLU A 81 -12.06 -21.16 -2.22
C GLU A 81 -12.27 -19.91 -3.07
N ALA A 82 -11.34 -18.96 -2.99
CA ALA A 82 -11.32 -17.77 -3.83
C ALA A 82 -9.88 -17.30 -4.09
N SER A 83 -9.57 -16.97 -5.34
CA SER A 83 -8.32 -16.30 -5.68
C SER A 83 -8.36 -14.83 -5.28
N LEU A 84 -7.18 -14.23 -5.02
CA LEU A 84 -7.10 -12.80 -4.74
C LEU A 84 -7.69 -11.94 -5.87
N SER A 85 -7.48 -12.32 -7.13
CA SER A 85 -8.05 -11.61 -8.28
C SER A 85 -9.57 -11.63 -8.29
N GLU A 86 -10.20 -12.77 -7.99
CA GLU A 86 -11.66 -12.88 -7.88
C GLU A 86 -12.19 -11.96 -6.76
N ILE A 87 -11.54 -11.96 -5.60
CA ILE A 87 -11.91 -11.09 -4.47
C ILE A 87 -11.82 -9.61 -4.85
N GLN A 88 -10.69 -9.17 -5.42
CA GLN A 88 -10.51 -7.77 -5.82
C GLN A 88 -11.52 -7.36 -6.90
N ASN A 89 -11.73 -8.20 -7.92
CA ASN A 89 -12.71 -7.92 -8.97
C ASN A 89 -14.14 -7.84 -8.43
N ALA A 90 -14.54 -8.75 -7.52
CA ALA A 90 -15.86 -8.71 -6.89
C ALA A 90 -16.07 -7.41 -6.11
N TYR A 91 -15.09 -7.03 -5.29
CA TYR A 91 -15.12 -5.80 -4.51
C TYR A 91 -15.25 -4.55 -5.40
N PHE A 92 -14.41 -4.41 -6.43
CA PHE A 92 -14.46 -3.26 -7.32
C PHE A 92 -15.69 -3.24 -8.23
N ASN A 93 -16.21 -4.40 -8.64
CA ASN A 93 -17.45 -4.47 -9.41
C ASN A 93 -18.64 -3.98 -8.60
N PHE A 94 -18.69 -4.26 -7.30
CA PHE A 94 -19.71 -3.72 -6.41
C PHE A 94 -19.69 -2.18 -6.39
N PHE A 95 -18.51 -1.56 -6.24
CA PHE A 95 -18.39 -0.09 -6.31
C PHE A 95 -18.78 0.46 -7.67
N ASP A 96 -18.36 -0.20 -8.75
CA ASP A 96 -18.65 0.26 -10.11
C ASP A 96 -20.16 0.24 -10.41
N GLN A 97 -20.86 -0.81 -9.98
CA GLN A 97 -22.32 -0.92 -10.16
C GLN A 97 -23.08 0.18 -9.42
N ASN A 98 -22.62 0.57 -8.23
CA ASN A 98 -23.29 1.56 -7.40
C ASN A 98 -22.88 3.01 -7.73
N PHE A 99 -21.62 3.24 -8.12
CA PHE A 99 -21.03 4.58 -8.17
C PHE A 99 -20.42 5.02 -9.51
N SER A 100 -20.36 4.14 -10.53
CA SER A 100 -19.72 4.48 -11.82
C SER A 100 -20.29 5.74 -12.49
N ARG A 101 -21.59 5.99 -12.35
CA ARG A 101 -22.22 7.23 -12.87
C ARG A 101 -21.62 8.48 -12.25
N PHE A 102 -21.46 8.50 -10.93
CA PHE A 102 -20.87 9.63 -10.20
C PHE A 102 -19.39 9.76 -10.54
N TYR A 103 -18.67 8.65 -10.59
CA TYR A 103 -17.26 8.60 -10.95
C TYR A 103 -17.00 9.18 -12.35
N ASN A 104 -17.79 8.76 -13.34
CA ASN A 104 -17.68 9.28 -14.71
C ASN A 104 -17.96 10.79 -14.78
N ILE A 105 -18.88 11.31 -13.96
CA ILE A 105 -19.14 12.76 -13.87
C ILE A 105 -17.95 13.47 -13.24
N MET A 106 -17.39 12.93 -12.15
CA MET A 106 -16.21 13.46 -11.47
C MET A 106 -15.03 13.60 -12.44
N ILE A 107 -14.67 12.52 -13.15
CA ILE A 107 -13.59 12.51 -14.13
C ILE A 107 -13.87 13.51 -15.27
N LYS A 108 -15.08 13.50 -15.85
CA LYS A 108 -15.44 14.42 -16.94
C LYS A 108 -15.36 15.89 -16.54
N ARG A 109 -15.64 16.19 -15.28
CA ARG A 109 -15.59 17.55 -14.73
C ARG A 109 -14.24 17.91 -14.11
N LYS A 110 -13.27 16.98 -14.12
CA LYS A 110 -11.95 17.14 -13.48
C LYS A 110 -12.07 17.50 -11.99
N LEU A 111 -13.03 16.90 -11.31
CA LEU A 111 -13.22 17.07 -9.88
C LEU A 111 -12.38 16.03 -9.13
N THR A 112 -11.95 16.37 -7.92
CA THR A 112 -11.38 15.43 -6.96
C THR A 112 -12.50 14.68 -6.20
N PRO A 113 -12.21 13.52 -5.59
CA PRO A 113 -13.11 12.84 -4.66
C PRO A 113 -13.61 13.74 -3.52
N HIS A 114 -12.76 14.65 -3.01
CA HIS A 114 -13.16 15.61 -1.98
C HIS A 114 -14.23 16.58 -2.50
N GLU A 115 -14.04 17.17 -3.68
CA GLU A 115 -15.02 18.06 -4.30
C GLU A 115 -16.33 17.33 -4.64
N ALA A 116 -16.25 16.05 -5.03
CA ALA A 116 -17.42 15.20 -5.22
C ALA A 116 -18.18 14.98 -3.90
N GLY A 117 -17.47 14.72 -2.81
CA GLY A 117 -18.03 14.66 -1.46
C GLY A 117 -18.71 15.97 -1.06
N LEU A 118 -18.03 17.12 -1.23
CA LEU A 118 -18.63 18.43 -0.92
C LEU A 118 -19.87 18.72 -1.78
N ALA A 119 -19.91 18.22 -3.02
CA ALA A 119 -21.07 18.36 -3.88
C ALA A 119 -22.27 17.54 -3.37
N ALA A 120 -22.04 16.39 -2.73
CA ALA A 120 -23.09 15.54 -2.14
C ALA A 120 -23.84 16.24 -0.99
N MET A 121 -23.17 17.14 -0.27
CA MET A 121 -23.75 17.87 0.87
C MET A 121 -24.64 19.06 0.47
N LYS A 122 -24.70 19.42 -0.82
CA LYS A 122 -25.29 20.72 -1.25
C LYS A 122 -26.81 20.80 -1.15
N SER A 123 -27.52 19.68 -1.01
CA SER A 123 -28.97 19.70 -0.87
C SER A 123 -29.47 18.54 -0.01
N GLU A 124 -30.54 18.79 0.77
CA GLU A 124 -31.19 17.75 1.58
C GLU A 124 -31.67 16.56 0.74
N GLY A 125 -32.14 16.82 -0.49
CA GLY A 125 -32.54 15.75 -1.41
C GLY A 125 -31.39 14.81 -1.76
N SER A 126 -30.20 15.36 -2.06
CA SER A 126 -29.01 14.56 -2.34
C SER A 126 -28.50 13.81 -1.11
N ILE A 127 -28.54 14.44 0.06
CA ILE A 127 -28.15 13.81 1.33
C ILE A 127 -29.04 12.59 1.58
N ASN A 128 -30.37 12.78 1.53
CA ASN A 128 -31.34 11.72 1.80
C ASN A 128 -31.22 10.56 0.81
N GLU A 129 -31.07 10.83 -0.49
CA GLU A 129 -30.90 9.79 -1.53
C GLU A 129 -29.63 8.94 -1.29
N LEU A 130 -28.54 9.57 -0.85
CA LEU A 130 -27.28 8.87 -0.61
C LEU A 130 -27.29 8.03 0.68
N ILE A 131 -27.91 8.53 1.75
CA ILE A 131 -27.92 7.83 3.03
C ILE A 131 -29.06 6.81 3.16
N GLU A 132 -30.08 6.86 2.29
CA GLU A 132 -31.25 5.97 2.35
C GLU A 132 -30.88 4.48 2.41
N ASN A 133 -29.81 4.09 1.70
CA ASN A 133 -29.33 2.69 1.66
C ASN A 133 -27.94 2.53 2.30
N LEU A 134 -27.47 3.49 3.11
CA LEU A 134 -26.13 3.47 3.68
C LEU A 134 -25.93 2.25 4.59
N ASP A 135 -26.89 1.92 5.44
CA ASP A 135 -26.76 0.79 6.38
C ASP A 135 -26.60 -0.54 5.62
N GLY A 136 -27.47 -0.81 4.64
CA GLY A 136 -27.36 -2.03 3.82
C GLY A 136 -26.08 -2.06 2.97
N PHE A 137 -25.59 -0.90 2.54
CA PHE A 137 -24.29 -0.79 1.88
C PHE A 137 -23.14 -1.18 2.82
N LEU A 138 -23.13 -0.65 4.05
CA LEU A 138 -22.09 -0.96 5.04
C LEU A 138 -22.17 -2.41 5.53
N GLU A 139 -23.37 -2.95 5.72
CA GLU A 139 -23.60 -4.35 6.08
C GLU A 139 -23.04 -5.30 5.00
N PHE A 140 -23.28 -5.02 3.73
CA PHE A 140 -22.66 -5.80 2.64
C PHE A 140 -21.12 -5.77 2.70
N ILE A 141 -20.53 -4.61 3.00
CA ILE A 141 -19.06 -4.49 3.11
C ILE A 141 -18.53 -5.29 4.32
N ASP A 142 -19.23 -5.23 5.45
CA ASP A 142 -18.90 -6.03 6.65
C ASP A 142 -18.99 -7.54 6.33
N GLU A 143 -20.08 -7.99 5.71
CA GLU A 143 -20.27 -9.40 5.33
C GLU A 143 -19.21 -9.86 4.32
N PHE A 144 -18.99 -9.09 3.26
CA PHE A 144 -17.99 -9.40 2.23
C PHE A 144 -16.61 -9.62 2.86
N TRP A 145 -16.14 -8.68 3.68
CA TRP A 145 -14.84 -8.82 4.31
C TRP A 145 -14.80 -9.82 5.45
N GLY A 146 -15.92 -10.07 6.13
CA GLY A 146 -16.05 -11.15 7.11
C GLY A 146 -15.86 -12.53 6.48
N GLU A 147 -16.35 -12.72 5.26
CA GLU A 147 -16.21 -14.00 4.53
C GLU A 147 -14.84 -14.16 3.86
N VAL A 148 -14.35 -13.15 3.15
CA VAL A 148 -13.14 -13.29 2.30
C VAL A 148 -11.90 -12.54 2.81
N GLY A 149 -12.01 -11.79 3.91
CA GLY A 149 -10.92 -10.95 4.43
C GLY A 149 -9.66 -11.73 4.77
N TYR A 150 -9.78 -12.82 5.53
CA TYR A 150 -8.65 -13.69 5.86
C TYR A 150 -8.04 -14.36 4.63
N ILE A 151 -8.88 -14.79 3.67
CA ILE A 151 -8.42 -15.39 2.40
C ILE A 151 -7.55 -14.39 1.64
N ALA A 152 -8.00 -13.14 1.52
CA ALA A 152 -7.25 -12.07 0.86
C ALA A 152 -5.91 -11.78 1.56
N HIS A 153 -5.91 -11.69 2.89
CA HIS A 153 -4.68 -11.50 3.69
C HIS A 153 -3.69 -12.64 3.46
N TYR A 154 -4.15 -13.89 3.47
CA TYR A 154 -3.29 -15.06 3.25
C TYR A 154 -2.60 -15.06 1.89
N HIS A 155 -3.33 -14.71 0.82
CA HIS A 155 -2.71 -14.55 -0.50
C HIS A 155 -1.60 -13.50 -0.50
N VAL A 156 -1.83 -12.36 0.13
CA VAL A 156 -0.88 -11.23 0.14
C VAL A 156 0.34 -11.48 1.04
N GLU A 157 0.13 -12.09 2.21
CA GLU A 157 1.22 -12.49 3.11
C GLU A 157 2.19 -13.47 2.43
N ASP A 158 1.66 -14.41 1.64
CA ASP A 158 2.42 -15.45 0.93
C ASP A 158 3.19 -14.94 -0.31
N MET A 159 2.99 -13.68 -0.70
CA MET A 159 3.78 -13.01 -1.73
C MET A 159 5.17 -12.62 -1.19
N HIS A 160 6.00 -13.61 -0.88
CA HIS A 160 7.29 -13.41 -0.19
C HIS A 160 8.37 -12.71 -1.03
N ASN A 161 8.27 -12.78 -2.36
CA ASN A 161 9.26 -12.18 -3.26
C ASN A 161 8.88 -10.76 -3.71
N ASN A 162 7.75 -10.24 -3.22
CA ASN A 162 7.21 -8.95 -3.66
C ASN A 162 7.58 -7.86 -2.66
N ILE A 163 8.00 -6.69 -3.16
CA ILE A 163 8.08 -5.49 -2.35
C ILE A 163 6.66 -4.95 -2.17
N LYS A 164 6.17 -5.02 -0.94
CA LYS A 164 4.83 -4.59 -0.55
C LYS A 164 4.89 -3.24 0.13
N GLY A 165 4.05 -2.32 -0.30
CA GLY A 165 3.85 -1.03 0.34
C GLY A 165 2.53 -1.03 1.09
N ILE A 166 2.55 -0.82 2.40
CA ILE A 166 1.34 -0.87 3.23
C ILE A 166 0.90 0.55 3.53
N PHE A 167 -0.26 0.95 3.02
CA PHE A 167 -0.79 2.27 3.30
C PHE A 167 -1.35 2.38 4.73
N GLY A 168 -1.03 3.47 5.40
CA GLY A 168 -1.62 3.84 6.68
C GLY A 168 -1.46 5.33 6.99
N GLY A 169 -1.72 5.68 8.25
CA GLY A 169 -1.66 7.07 8.71
C GLY A 169 -2.91 7.91 8.40
N ASP A 170 -3.76 7.48 7.46
CA ASP A 170 -5.05 8.11 7.17
C ASP A 170 -6.12 7.04 6.85
N LEU A 171 -7.37 7.46 6.70
CA LEU A 171 -8.52 6.63 6.34
C LEU A 171 -8.34 5.96 4.97
N PHE A 172 -7.75 6.69 4.02
CA PHE A 172 -7.44 6.23 2.67
C PHE A 172 -6.46 7.21 2.02
N PRO A 173 -5.72 6.84 0.96
CA PRO A 173 -4.81 7.77 0.29
C PRO A 173 -5.47 9.09 -0.11
N SER A 174 -4.64 10.12 -0.26
CA SER A 174 -5.05 11.47 -0.64
C SER A 174 -5.97 11.46 -1.87
N HIS A 175 -6.94 12.36 -1.86
CA HIS A 175 -7.90 12.51 -2.94
C HIS A 175 -7.33 13.30 -4.13
N ALA A 176 -6.23 14.04 -3.92
CA ALA A 176 -5.64 14.87 -4.96
C ALA A 176 -4.86 14.05 -6.00
N GLU A 177 -4.28 12.92 -5.58
CA GLU A 177 -3.33 12.16 -6.40
C GLU A 177 -3.47 10.65 -6.14
N ASN A 178 -3.21 9.84 -7.16
CA ASN A 178 -3.19 8.39 -7.01
C ASN A 178 -1.85 7.94 -6.43
N LEU A 179 -1.84 7.40 -5.22
CA LEU A 179 -0.64 6.98 -4.49
C LEU A 179 0.19 5.93 -5.24
N ALA A 180 -0.45 5.04 -5.99
CA ALA A 180 0.25 4.06 -6.81
C ALA A 180 1.11 4.73 -7.89
N SER A 181 0.75 5.93 -8.34
CA SER A 181 1.56 6.72 -9.27
C SER A 181 2.91 7.09 -8.66
N LYS A 182 2.94 7.47 -7.37
CA LYS A 182 4.16 7.90 -6.65
C LYS A 182 5.14 6.76 -6.42
N CYS A 183 4.67 5.64 -5.88
CA CYS A 183 5.54 4.56 -5.41
C CYS A 183 5.49 3.30 -6.29
N GLY A 184 4.53 3.16 -7.20
CA GLY A 184 4.31 1.95 -8.00
C GLY A 184 5.40 1.61 -9.02
N ILE A 185 6.35 2.53 -9.25
CA ILE A 185 7.56 2.25 -10.03
C ILE A 185 8.61 1.45 -9.24
N TYR A 186 8.51 1.41 -7.91
CA TYR A 186 9.41 0.67 -7.02
C TYR A 186 8.72 -0.47 -6.30
N THR A 187 7.58 -0.17 -5.68
CA THR A 187 6.76 -1.13 -4.95
C THR A 187 6.02 -2.04 -5.93
N ASP A 188 6.07 -3.35 -5.75
CA ASP A 188 5.37 -4.30 -6.61
C ASP A 188 3.86 -4.24 -6.40
N THR A 189 3.45 -4.30 -5.12
CA THR A 189 2.06 -4.33 -4.68
C THR A 189 1.83 -3.27 -3.60
N LEU A 190 0.98 -2.29 -3.88
CA LEU A 190 0.48 -1.32 -2.92
C LEU A 190 -0.78 -1.90 -2.25
N ILE A 191 -0.75 -2.00 -0.93
CA ILE A 191 -1.85 -2.51 -0.11
C ILE A 191 -2.58 -1.34 0.52
N LEU A 192 -3.85 -1.20 0.17
CA LEU A 192 -4.73 -0.15 0.65
C LEU A 192 -5.77 -0.74 1.61
N PRO A 193 -6.19 -0.01 2.65
CA PRO A 193 -7.28 -0.45 3.51
C PRO A 193 -8.63 -0.32 2.80
N CYS A 194 -9.63 -1.08 3.23
CA CYS A 194 -11.02 -0.77 2.91
C CYS A 194 -11.41 0.54 3.64
N PRO A 195 -11.67 1.65 2.92
CA PRO A 195 -11.92 2.94 3.56
C PRO A 195 -13.19 2.91 4.43
N PHE A 196 -14.19 2.13 4.03
CA PHE A 196 -15.48 2.05 4.72
C PHE A 196 -15.41 1.33 6.06
N LEU A 197 -14.62 0.25 6.15
CA LEU A 197 -14.37 -0.41 7.43
C LEU A 197 -13.57 0.50 8.35
N ARG A 198 -12.50 1.13 7.82
CA ARG A 198 -11.66 2.04 8.60
C ARG A 198 -12.43 3.27 9.11
N SER A 199 -13.42 3.75 8.35
CA SER A 199 -14.26 4.89 8.72
C SER A 199 -15.61 4.51 9.36
N LYS A 200 -15.79 3.27 9.82
CA LYS A 200 -17.07 2.80 10.40
C LYS A 200 -17.57 3.68 11.55
N HIS A 201 -16.66 4.09 12.44
CA HIS A 201 -16.95 4.98 13.56
C HIS A 201 -17.40 6.39 13.11
N ILE A 202 -16.92 6.88 11.97
CA ILE A 202 -17.36 8.16 11.38
C ILE A 202 -18.82 8.02 10.95
N PHE A 203 -19.17 6.97 10.22
CA PHE A 203 -20.55 6.75 9.80
C PHE A 203 -21.51 6.60 10.98
N GLN A 204 -21.08 5.98 12.08
CA GLN A 204 -21.91 5.79 13.28
C GLN A 204 -22.14 7.06 14.10
N ARG A 205 -21.21 8.02 14.05
CA ARG A 205 -21.21 9.18 14.98
C ARG A 205 -21.42 10.53 14.30
N SER A 206 -21.31 10.61 12.97
CA SER A 206 -21.36 11.89 12.24
C SER A 206 -22.78 12.27 11.80
N THR A 207 -22.93 13.50 11.35
CA THR A 207 -24.21 13.99 10.83
C THR A 207 -24.57 13.34 9.49
N PRO A 208 -25.86 13.34 9.08
CA PRO A 208 -26.26 12.86 7.76
C PRO A 208 -25.49 13.50 6.59
N ALA A 209 -25.15 14.79 6.71
CA ALA A 209 -24.37 15.49 5.69
C ALA A 209 -22.95 14.93 5.59
N ASP A 210 -22.30 14.66 6.73
CA ASP A 210 -20.96 14.08 6.77
C ASP A 210 -20.97 12.62 6.29
N GLN A 211 -21.99 11.84 6.65
CA GLN A 211 -22.18 10.49 6.13
C GLN A 211 -22.22 10.50 4.59
N ALA A 212 -23.04 11.38 4.00
CA ALA A 212 -23.11 11.53 2.54
C ALA A 212 -21.77 11.97 1.92
N TYR A 213 -21.06 12.90 2.59
CA TYR A 213 -19.73 13.35 2.18
C TYR A 213 -18.72 12.20 2.14
N TYR A 214 -18.58 11.44 3.24
CA TYR A 214 -17.61 10.35 3.33
C TYR A 214 -17.97 9.18 2.42
N LEU A 215 -19.26 8.85 2.28
CA LEU A 215 -19.72 7.83 1.34
C LEU A 215 -19.25 8.17 -0.08
N MET A 216 -19.54 9.39 -0.54
CA MET A 216 -19.17 9.82 -1.89
C MET A 216 -17.65 9.96 -2.05
N LYS A 217 -16.97 10.61 -1.09
CA LYS A 217 -15.51 10.78 -1.12
C LYS A 217 -14.81 9.41 -1.22
N HIS A 218 -15.16 8.45 -0.37
CA HIS A 218 -14.51 7.14 -0.35
C HIS A 218 -14.84 6.33 -1.61
N ALA A 219 -16.09 6.33 -2.07
CA ALA A 219 -16.48 5.61 -3.28
C ALA A 219 -15.78 6.17 -4.54
N MET A 220 -15.66 7.49 -4.65
CA MET A 220 -14.93 8.11 -5.75
C MET A 220 -13.44 7.83 -5.68
N ASN A 221 -12.86 7.90 -4.48
CA ASN A 221 -11.43 7.70 -4.30
C ASN A 221 -11.02 6.26 -4.59
N ILE A 222 -11.77 5.28 -4.09
CA ILE A 222 -11.44 3.86 -4.32
C ILE A 222 -11.52 3.50 -5.80
N LEU A 223 -12.52 3.99 -6.53
CA LEU A 223 -12.67 3.73 -7.98
C LEU A 223 -11.49 4.22 -8.82
N GLN A 224 -10.69 5.19 -8.34
CA GLN A 224 -9.45 5.60 -9.00
C GLN A 224 -8.40 4.49 -9.09
N TYR A 225 -8.50 3.47 -8.24
CA TYR A 225 -7.57 2.34 -8.19
C TYR A 225 -8.06 1.11 -8.96
N LYS A 226 -9.30 1.12 -9.47
CA LYS A 226 -9.93 -0.04 -10.13
C LYS A 226 -9.07 -0.64 -11.24
N GLU A 227 -8.55 0.21 -12.13
CA GLU A 227 -7.74 -0.27 -13.27
C GLU A 227 -6.45 -0.98 -12.84
N LEU A 228 -5.83 -0.53 -11.74
CA LEU A 228 -4.61 -1.13 -11.21
C LEU A 228 -4.88 -2.39 -10.39
N ALA A 229 -5.96 -2.39 -9.60
CA ALA A 229 -6.33 -3.52 -8.76
C ALA A 229 -6.89 -4.70 -9.56
N CYS A 230 -7.60 -4.41 -10.65
CA CYS A 230 -8.19 -5.41 -11.55
C CYS A 230 -7.30 -5.70 -12.78
N ALA A 231 -6.05 -5.22 -12.79
CA ALA A 231 -5.14 -5.45 -13.90
C ALA A 231 -4.79 -6.94 -14.05
N ASP A 232 -4.82 -7.44 -15.28
CA ASP A 232 -4.37 -8.80 -15.62
C ASP A 232 -2.83 -8.84 -15.68
N VAL A 233 -2.22 -9.08 -14.52
CA VAL A 233 -0.78 -9.18 -14.27
C VAL A 233 -0.50 -10.24 -13.21
N ASP A 234 0.64 -10.91 -13.29
CA ASP A 234 1.01 -12.01 -12.37
C ASP A 234 1.10 -11.55 -10.90
N VAL A 235 1.63 -10.35 -10.69
CA VAL A 235 1.75 -9.71 -9.37
C VAL A 235 0.82 -8.50 -9.35
N PRO A 236 -0.19 -8.45 -8.47
CA PRO A 236 -1.14 -7.35 -8.43
C PRO A 236 -0.45 -6.04 -8.06
N ILE A 237 -0.81 -4.95 -8.74
CA ILE A 237 -0.21 -3.62 -8.51
C ILE A 237 -0.83 -2.97 -7.28
N VAL A 238 -2.15 -3.10 -7.13
CA VAL A 238 -2.91 -2.59 -5.98
C VAL A 238 -3.77 -3.72 -5.42
N VAL A 239 -3.83 -3.82 -4.10
CA VAL A 239 -4.73 -4.73 -3.39
C VAL A 239 -5.43 -3.95 -2.29
N VAL A 240 -6.75 -4.02 -2.23
CA VAL A 240 -7.52 -3.54 -1.09
C VAL A 240 -7.70 -4.70 -0.11
N LEU A 241 -7.36 -4.47 1.15
CA LEU A 241 -7.55 -5.42 2.25
C LEU A 241 -8.38 -4.77 3.37
N PRO A 242 -9.15 -5.55 4.14
CA PRO A 242 -9.75 -5.05 5.36
C PRO A 242 -8.67 -4.88 6.41
N ASP A 243 -8.88 -3.91 7.30
CA ASP A 243 -8.13 -3.90 8.55
C ASP A 243 -8.65 -5.04 9.42
N LEU A 244 -7.77 -5.98 9.78
CA LEU A 244 -8.18 -7.11 10.59
C LEU A 244 -8.69 -6.67 11.98
N ALA A 245 -8.17 -5.57 12.53
CA ALA A 245 -8.74 -4.92 13.72
C ALA A 245 -10.19 -4.41 13.55
N ALA A 246 -10.67 -4.23 12.32
CA ALA A 246 -12.09 -3.92 12.07
C ALA A 246 -12.97 -5.19 12.05
N LEU A 247 -12.36 -6.37 11.94
CA LEU A 247 -13.02 -7.68 11.92
C LEU A 247 -12.84 -8.46 13.23
N ASP A 248 -11.80 -8.15 14.00
CA ASP A 248 -11.43 -8.81 15.26
C ASP A 248 -11.23 -7.78 16.39
N GLU A 249 -12.10 -7.85 17.40
CA GLU A 249 -12.06 -6.95 18.55
C GLU A 249 -10.79 -7.12 19.41
N ASP A 250 -10.22 -8.31 19.47
CA ASP A 250 -9.04 -8.55 20.30
C ASP A 250 -7.80 -7.93 19.64
N GLU A 251 -7.75 -7.91 18.31
CA GLU A 251 -6.72 -7.18 17.58
C GLU A 251 -6.86 -5.66 17.75
N MET A 252 -8.09 -5.14 17.74
CA MET A 252 -8.34 -3.72 18.05
C MET A 252 -7.85 -3.34 19.45
N LYS A 253 -8.19 -4.15 20.47
CA LYS A 253 -7.73 -3.93 21.86
C LYS A 253 -6.21 -3.96 21.97
N PHE A 254 -5.57 -4.90 21.27
CA PHE A 254 -4.12 -5.01 21.24
C PHE A 254 -3.45 -3.74 20.68
N PHE A 255 -3.95 -3.20 19.55
CA PHE A 255 -3.41 -1.94 19.02
C PHE A 255 -3.67 -0.75 19.93
N HIS A 256 -4.84 -0.68 20.56
CA HIS A 256 -5.15 0.38 21.52
C HIS A 256 -4.18 0.36 22.70
N GLN A 257 -3.91 -0.82 23.28
CA GLN A 257 -2.96 -0.96 24.38
C GLN A 257 -1.55 -0.47 23.99
N LEU A 258 -1.05 -0.85 22.81
CA LEU A 258 0.24 -0.36 22.32
C LEU A 258 0.24 1.16 22.10
N GLY A 259 -0.87 1.69 21.58
CA GLY A 259 -1.06 3.12 21.41
C GLY A 259 -1.03 3.89 22.74
N GLU A 260 -1.65 3.34 23.79
CA GLU A 260 -1.58 3.90 25.14
C GLU A 260 -0.14 3.93 25.65
N GLU A 261 0.58 2.80 25.57
CA GLU A 261 1.97 2.70 26.03
C GLU A 261 2.90 3.71 25.33
N ASP A 262 2.81 3.84 24.01
CA ASP A 262 3.61 4.81 23.25
C ASP A 262 3.12 6.25 23.40
N SER A 263 1.83 6.46 23.71
CA SER A 263 1.33 7.80 24.05
C SER A 263 1.97 8.32 25.34
N LEU A 264 2.27 7.47 26.33
CA LEU A 264 2.98 7.90 27.54
C LEU A 264 4.41 8.37 27.22
N LYS A 265 5.11 7.67 26.33
CA LYS A 265 6.44 8.09 25.85
C LYS A 265 6.37 9.43 25.11
N HIS A 266 5.37 9.59 24.25
CA HIS A 266 5.15 10.84 23.51
C HIS A 266 4.82 12.00 24.45
N SER A 267 3.85 11.81 25.35
CA SER A 267 3.40 12.80 26.32
C SER A 267 4.51 13.20 27.29
N ARG A 268 5.43 12.30 27.62
CA ARG A 268 6.64 12.66 28.37
C ARG A 268 7.49 13.71 27.66
N LYS A 269 7.66 13.58 26.34
CA LYS A 269 8.41 14.55 25.54
C LYS A 269 7.64 15.87 25.43
N VAL A 270 6.31 15.80 25.22
CA VAL A 270 5.43 16.98 25.12
C VAL A 270 5.40 17.79 26.41
N PHE A 271 5.11 17.16 27.55
CA PHE A 271 4.88 17.83 28.83
C PHE A 271 6.10 17.85 29.76
N GLY A 272 7.21 17.22 29.37
CA GLY A 272 8.44 17.17 30.18
C GLY A 272 8.30 16.41 31.51
N ARG A 273 7.29 15.55 31.65
CA ARG A 273 7.00 14.79 32.87
C ARG A 273 6.65 13.33 32.56
N ASP A 274 6.99 12.43 33.49
CA ASP A 274 6.58 11.03 33.41
C ASP A 274 5.13 10.86 33.91
N PHE A 275 4.45 9.84 33.37
CA PHE A 275 3.11 9.40 33.78
C PHE A 275 3.18 7.92 34.13
N GLU A 276 2.48 7.49 35.19
CA GLU A 276 2.55 6.09 35.65
C GLU A 276 1.80 5.13 34.72
N ASN A 277 0.67 5.57 34.20
CA ASN A 277 -0.22 4.81 33.33
C ASN A 277 -1.13 5.77 32.54
N ILE A 278 -2.01 5.19 31.71
CA ILE A 278 -2.92 5.96 30.87
C ILE A 278 -3.94 6.73 31.71
N GLU A 279 -4.41 6.18 32.83
CA GLU A 279 -5.38 6.86 33.70
C GLU A 279 -4.79 8.11 34.36
N ASP A 280 -3.53 8.06 34.82
CA ASP A 280 -2.78 9.21 35.35
C ASP A 280 -2.61 10.29 34.26
N PHE A 281 -2.24 9.88 33.04
CA PHE A 281 -2.11 10.80 31.92
C PHE A 281 -3.43 11.52 31.59
N PHE A 282 -4.54 10.78 31.47
CA PHE A 282 -5.85 11.37 31.20
C PHE A 282 -6.38 12.21 32.36
N SER A 283 -6.05 11.85 33.61
CA SER A 283 -6.40 12.65 34.79
C SER A 283 -5.69 14.00 34.76
N PHE A 284 -4.39 14.02 34.46
CA PHE A 284 -3.63 15.26 34.24
C PHE A 284 -4.20 16.08 33.09
N ALA A 285 -4.45 15.43 31.94
CA ALA A 285 -5.00 16.09 30.75
C ALA A 285 -6.37 16.72 31.02
N HIS A 286 -7.22 16.07 31.81
CA HIS A 286 -8.54 16.59 32.17
C HIS A 286 -8.45 17.92 32.94
N GLU A 287 -7.43 18.11 33.77
CA GLU A 287 -7.21 19.36 34.51
C GLU A 287 -6.82 20.53 33.60
N LEU A 288 -6.35 20.29 32.37
CA LEU A 288 -5.98 21.34 31.39
C LEU A 288 -7.22 21.82 30.62
N ASP A 289 -8.17 22.38 31.37
CA ASP A 289 -9.52 22.74 30.90
C ASP A 289 -9.62 24.06 30.13
N THR A 290 -8.53 24.83 30.03
CA THR A 290 -8.44 26.03 29.18
C THR A 290 -7.22 25.97 28.26
N ILE A 291 -7.28 26.71 27.14
CA ILE A 291 -6.19 26.78 26.17
C ILE A 291 -4.91 27.28 26.85
N GLU A 292 -5.00 28.31 27.68
CA GLU A 292 -3.85 28.90 28.38
C GLU A 292 -3.20 27.90 29.34
N ARG A 293 -4.02 27.10 30.06
CA ARG A 293 -3.51 26.08 30.97
C ARG A 293 -2.82 24.94 30.21
N ALA A 294 -3.43 24.49 29.11
CA ALA A 294 -2.86 23.44 28.27
C ALA A 294 -1.53 23.88 27.65
N VAL A 295 -1.47 25.08 27.07
CA VAL A 295 -0.25 25.63 26.46
C VAL A 295 0.85 25.84 27.49
N ALA A 296 0.53 26.29 28.71
CA ALA A 296 1.52 26.53 29.75
C ALA A 296 2.25 25.25 30.24
N GLU A 297 1.63 24.08 30.07
CA GLU A 297 2.23 22.79 30.46
C GLU A 297 3.03 22.13 29.32
N ILE A 298 2.98 22.66 28.09
CA ILE A 298 3.78 22.14 26.98
C ILE A 298 5.24 22.53 27.18
N ALA A 299 6.10 21.53 27.41
CA ALA A 299 7.54 21.70 27.59
C ALA A 299 8.30 21.70 26.25
N ASP A 300 7.84 20.91 25.28
CA ASP A 300 8.42 20.84 23.93
C ASP A 300 7.34 21.05 22.86
N GLU A 301 7.24 22.28 22.39
CA GLU A 301 6.34 22.70 21.31
C GLU A 301 6.56 21.90 20.01
N SER A 302 7.79 21.44 19.74
CA SER A 302 8.11 20.68 18.53
C SER A 302 7.50 19.28 18.50
N ARG A 303 6.94 18.82 19.62
CA ARG A 303 6.26 17.52 19.77
C ARG A 303 4.74 17.64 19.70
N VAL A 304 4.20 18.84 19.49
CA VAL A 304 2.77 19.06 19.32
C VAL A 304 2.49 19.35 17.86
N LEU A 305 1.67 18.50 17.23
CA LEU A 305 1.30 18.65 15.83
C LEU A 305 -0.15 18.20 15.61
N PHE A 306 -1.00 19.15 15.23
CA PHE A 306 -2.38 18.85 14.82
C PHE A 306 -2.48 18.60 13.32
N ASP A 307 -1.89 19.51 12.55
CA ASP A 307 -1.90 19.51 11.10
C ASP A 307 -0.66 20.29 10.60
N THR A 308 0.08 19.74 9.65
CA THR A 308 1.26 20.39 9.06
C THR A 308 0.92 21.63 8.24
N ASP A 309 -0.33 21.76 7.80
CA ASP A 309 -0.79 22.91 7.03
C ASP A 309 -1.20 24.10 7.92
N TRP A 310 -1.17 23.92 9.24
CA TRP A 310 -1.45 25.00 10.20
C TRP A 310 -0.16 25.71 10.56
N ASP A 311 -0.01 26.94 10.11
CA ASP A 311 1.16 27.79 10.33
C ASP A 311 1.00 28.75 11.53
N GLU A 312 -0.16 28.69 12.19
CA GLU A 312 -0.48 29.49 13.37
C GLU A 312 0.23 28.98 14.64
N ASP A 313 0.24 29.79 15.70
CA ASP A 313 0.77 29.37 16.99
C ASP A 313 -0.06 28.24 17.64
N ILE A 314 0.55 27.50 18.57
CA ILE A 314 -0.08 26.33 19.22
C ILE A 314 -1.39 26.68 19.92
N SER A 315 -1.50 27.87 20.52
CA SER A 315 -2.73 28.31 21.18
C SER A 315 -3.88 28.37 20.19
N THR A 316 -3.65 29.00 19.04
CA THR A 316 -4.62 29.13 17.94
C THR A 316 -4.96 27.76 17.34
N GLN A 317 -3.96 26.91 17.12
CA GLN A 317 -4.17 25.55 16.63
C GLN A 317 -5.02 24.72 17.59
N LEU A 318 -4.73 24.79 18.89
CA LEU A 318 -5.50 24.06 19.90
C LEU A 318 -6.94 24.57 19.99
N GLU A 319 -7.17 25.88 19.90
CA GLU A 319 -8.52 26.46 19.83
C GLU A 319 -9.28 25.94 18.60
N LYS A 320 -8.63 25.88 17.44
CA LYS A 320 -9.19 25.32 16.21
C LYS A 320 -9.55 23.84 16.37
N ALA A 321 -8.69 23.04 17.01
CA ALA A 321 -8.96 21.65 17.30
C ALA A 321 -10.15 21.46 18.28
N CYS A 322 -10.27 22.33 19.29
CA CYS A 322 -11.37 22.33 20.26
C CYS A 322 -12.74 22.68 19.68
N ASN A 323 -12.76 23.38 18.54
CA ASN A 323 -13.97 23.80 17.85
C ASN A 323 -14.21 23.06 16.52
N GLY A 324 -13.35 22.09 16.20
CA GLY A 324 -13.37 21.38 14.92
C GLY A 324 -13.96 19.97 15.02
N GLN A 325 -13.85 19.25 13.90
CA GLN A 325 -14.37 17.89 13.75
C GLN A 325 -13.79 16.91 14.80
N SER A 326 -12.54 17.10 15.23
CA SER A 326 -11.92 16.27 16.27
C SER A 326 -12.67 16.35 17.60
N ALA A 327 -13.09 17.54 18.01
CA ALA A 327 -13.87 17.74 19.22
C ALA A 327 -15.25 17.08 19.12
N GLU A 328 -15.90 17.17 17.97
CA GLU A 328 -17.20 16.53 17.71
C GLU A 328 -17.11 15.00 17.80
N LEU A 329 -16.09 14.40 17.15
CA LEU A 329 -15.89 12.95 17.16
C LEU A 329 -15.53 12.41 18.56
N LEU A 330 -14.79 13.18 19.35
CA LEU A 330 -14.43 12.84 20.73
C LEU A 330 -15.56 13.15 21.73
N GLY A 331 -16.52 14.00 21.36
CA GLY A 331 -17.59 14.45 22.24
C GLY A 331 -17.10 15.36 23.38
N THR A 332 -15.98 16.06 23.19
CA THR A 332 -15.38 16.95 24.19
C THR A 332 -14.67 18.13 23.53
N ASN A 333 -14.72 19.29 24.18
CA ASN A 333 -13.95 20.49 23.82
C ASN A 333 -12.87 20.82 24.86
N ASN A 334 -12.59 19.92 25.81
CA ASN A 334 -11.52 20.10 26.78
C ASN A 334 -10.15 20.03 26.08
N PRO A 335 -9.33 21.09 26.14
CA PRO A 335 -8.08 21.17 25.38
C PRO A 335 -7.06 20.08 25.73
N GLY A 336 -6.88 19.78 27.03
CA GLY A 336 -5.97 18.72 27.45
C GLY A 336 -6.44 17.34 27.00
N LEU A 337 -7.74 17.05 27.09
CA LEU A 337 -8.29 15.79 26.58
C LEU A 337 -8.12 15.66 25.06
N ILE A 338 -8.18 16.76 24.31
CA ILE A 338 -7.92 16.75 22.86
C ILE A 338 -6.45 16.44 22.56
N LEU A 339 -5.52 17.06 23.30
CA LEU A 339 -4.08 16.74 23.20
C LEU A 339 -3.81 15.26 23.51
N ALA A 340 -4.35 14.75 24.63
CA ALA A 340 -4.19 13.37 25.03
C ALA A 340 -4.80 12.38 24.02
N SER A 341 -6.04 12.63 23.58
CA SER A 341 -6.71 11.76 22.60
C SER A 341 -5.98 11.77 21.26
N SER A 342 -5.44 12.92 20.83
CA SER A 342 -4.63 13.01 19.61
C SER A 342 -3.38 12.16 19.71
N ALA A 343 -2.64 12.27 20.82
CA ALA A 343 -1.44 11.46 21.07
C ALA A 343 -1.75 9.96 21.02
N VAL A 344 -2.78 9.50 21.74
CA VAL A 344 -3.20 8.08 21.74
C VAL A 344 -3.60 7.63 20.34
N GLY A 345 -4.46 8.39 19.65
CA GLY A 345 -4.94 8.04 18.32
C GLY A 345 -3.80 7.91 17.30
N ARG A 346 -2.91 8.90 17.24
CA ARG A 346 -1.77 8.92 16.30
C ARG A 346 -0.72 7.84 16.60
N MET A 347 -0.46 7.56 17.87
CA MET A 347 0.43 6.45 18.26
C MET A 347 -0.18 5.08 17.99
N THR A 348 -1.49 4.92 18.22
CA THR A 348 -2.23 3.71 17.85
C THR A 348 -2.11 3.44 16.35
N THR A 349 -2.39 4.45 15.51
CA THR A 349 -2.29 4.32 14.04
C THR A 349 -0.87 4.00 13.57
N SER A 350 0.15 4.58 14.21
CA SER A 350 1.55 4.30 13.88
C SER A 350 1.93 2.85 14.21
N ASN A 351 1.51 2.35 15.37
CA ASN A 351 1.71 0.96 15.77
C ASN A 351 0.98 -0.03 14.86
N GLU A 352 -0.28 0.24 14.58
CA GLU A 352 -1.10 -0.56 13.66
C GLU A 352 -0.40 -0.68 12.29
N LEU A 353 0.08 0.43 11.73
CA LEU A 353 0.77 0.44 10.45
C LEU A 353 2.07 -0.38 10.47
N LEU A 354 2.90 -0.24 11.51
CA LEU A 354 4.15 -1.00 11.63
C LEU A 354 3.90 -2.50 11.80
N ILE A 355 2.92 -2.89 12.59
CA ILE A 355 2.58 -4.31 12.81
C ILE A 355 1.99 -4.93 11.55
N LYS A 356 1.09 -4.23 10.85
CA LYS A 356 0.58 -4.66 9.55
C LYS A 356 1.70 -4.78 8.53
N SER A 357 2.62 -3.82 8.49
CA SER A 357 3.81 -3.86 7.64
C SER A 357 4.65 -5.09 7.92
N ARG A 358 4.87 -5.43 9.21
CA ARG A 358 5.61 -6.64 9.59
C ARG A 358 4.86 -7.92 9.20
N ARG A 359 3.56 -8.01 9.50
CA ARG A 359 2.71 -9.18 9.19
C ARG A 359 2.68 -9.46 7.69
N LEU A 360 2.45 -8.41 6.90
CA LEU A 360 2.40 -8.48 5.45
C LEU A 360 3.80 -8.43 4.81
N ARG A 361 4.89 -8.41 5.59
CA ARG A 361 6.28 -8.29 5.10
C ARG A 361 6.46 -7.15 4.10
N GLY A 362 5.79 -6.04 4.37
CA GLY A 362 5.84 -4.82 3.58
C GLY A 362 6.57 -3.69 4.29
N THR A 363 6.48 -2.53 3.67
CA THR A 363 7.06 -1.27 4.11
C THR A 363 5.93 -0.27 4.31
N PRO A 364 5.91 0.51 5.40
CA PRO A 364 4.85 1.48 5.63
C PRO A 364 4.92 2.62 4.59
N ILE A 365 3.76 3.04 4.10
CA ILE A 365 3.56 4.15 3.19
C ILE A 365 2.53 5.09 3.80
N ILE A 366 2.92 6.35 3.98
CA ILE A 366 2.06 7.42 4.46
C ILE A 366 2.18 8.57 3.47
N ASP A 367 1.06 9.14 3.02
CA ASP A 367 1.03 10.36 2.21
C ASP A 367 0.57 11.60 2.99
N ALA A 368 -0.06 11.40 4.16
CA ALA A 368 -0.41 12.46 5.11
C ALA A 368 0.84 12.93 5.90
N PRO A 369 1.30 14.20 5.73
CA PRO A 369 2.53 14.66 6.37
C PRO A 369 2.47 14.65 7.91
N THR A 370 1.32 14.99 8.49
CA THR A 370 1.10 14.90 9.94
C THR A 370 1.33 13.49 10.47
N SER A 371 0.73 12.48 9.85
CA SER A 371 0.86 11.10 10.29
C SER A 371 2.27 10.55 10.07
N TRP A 372 2.98 11.05 9.05
CA TRP A 372 4.39 10.72 8.83
C TRP A 372 5.25 11.23 9.99
N GLN A 373 5.03 12.46 10.46
CA GLN A 373 5.78 13.01 11.60
C GLN A 373 5.57 12.18 12.88
N TYR A 374 4.36 11.70 13.13
CA TYR A 374 4.08 10.82 14.25
C TYR A 374 4.77 9.45 14.12
N LEU A 375 4.85 8.91 12.91
CA LEU A 375 5.62 7.68 12.66
C LEU A 375 7.11 7.90 12.92
N GLU A 376 7.68 9.04 12.50
CA GLU A 376 9.09 9.37 12.79
C GLU A 376 9.35 9.45 14.30
N TRP A 377 8.49 10.14 15.06
CA TRP A 377 8.62 10.20 16.53
C TRP A 377 8.50 8.81 17.16
N LYS A 378 7.59 7.98 16.66
CA LYS A 378 7.45 6.60 17.15
C LYS A 378 8.74 5.81 16.91
N MET A 379 9.29 5.89 15.68
CA MET A 379 10.55 5.22 15.34
C MET A 379 11.73 5.71 16.21
N GLU A 380 11.79 7.01 16.50
CA GLU A 380 12.76 7.59 17.44
C GLU A 380 12.63 6.96 18.83
N TYR A 381 11.40 6.85 19.36
CA TYR A 381 11.14 6.30 20.69
C TYR A 381 11.45 4.80 20.79
N ASP A 382 11.22 4.05 19.71
CA ASP A 382 11.59 2.63 19.60
C ASP A 382 13.11 2.42 19.51
N ALA A 383 13.81 3.30 18.78
CA ALA A 383 15.26 3.26 18.63
C ALA A 383 15.96 3.51 19.98
N GLU A 384 15.43 4.42 20.81
CA GLU A 384 15.85 4.60 22.21
C GLU A 384 15.68 3.30 23.03
N SER A 385 14.79 2.40 22.59
CA SER A 385 14.42 1.14 23.26
C SER A 385 15.05 -0.12 22.63
N ALA A 386 15.98 0.03 21.68
CA ALA A 386 16.73 -1.02 20.97
C ALA A 386 15.92 -1.90 19.98
N GLU A 387 14.71 -1.50 19.58
CA GLU A 387 13.97 -2.18 18.51
C GLU A 387 14.40 -1.66 17.13
N GLN A 388 14.77 -2.57 16.22
CA GLN A 388 15.12 -2.23 14.85
C GLN A 388 13.91 -2.44 13.93
N VAL A 389 13.60 -1.42 13.13
CA VAL A 389 12.58 -1.50 12.09
C VAL A 389 13.04 -2.46 10.99
N THR A 390 12.19 -3.41 10.61
CA THR A 390 12.44 -4.30 9.47
C THR A 390 12.26 -3.55 8.15
N ASN A 391 13.09 -3.85 7.13
CA ASN A 391 13.02 -3.27 5.78
C ASN A 391 13.35 -1.76 5.66
N LEU A 392 14.30 -1.25 6.45
CA LEU A 392 14.72 0.16 6.42
C LEU A 392 15.05 0.68 5.02
N LYS A 393 15.80 -0.09 4.20
CA LYS A 393 16.14 0.31 2.83
C LYS A 393 14.90 0.68 1.99
N ASP A 394 13.90 -0.20 2.01
CA ASP A 394 12.67 -0.02 1.21
C ASP A 394 11.84 1.17 1.72
N LEU A 395 11.82 1.38 3.04
CA LEU A 395 11.20 2.55 3.66
C LEU A 395 11.85 3.84 3.18
N HIS A 396 13.18 3.89 3.22
CA HIS A 396 13.94 5.03 2.73
C HIS A 396 13.70 5.28 1.24
N ILE A 397 13.66 4.23 0.40
CA ILE A 397 13.41 4.39 -1.03
C ILE A 397 12.01 4.91 -1.31
N THR A 398 11.00 4.29 -0.70
CA THR A 398 9.61 4.65 -0.90
C THR A 398 9.34 6.09 -0.44
N ARG A 399 9.86 6.46 0.74
CA ARG A 399 9.77 7.83 1.25
C ARG A 399 10.50 8.83 0.36
N GLY A 400 11.69 8.47 -0.11
CA GLY A 400 12.47 9.31 -1.02
C GLY A 400 11.74 9.57 -2.34
N LEU A 401 11.08 8.56 -2.91
CA LEU A 401 10.25 8.72 -4.12
C LEU A 401 9.04 9.64 -3.88
N GLN A 402 8.32 9.47 -2.77
CA GLN A 402 7.23 10.37 -2.41
C GLN A 402 7.73 11.82 -2.28
N GLY A 403 8.85 12.04 -1.57
CA GLY A 403 9.43 13.37 -1.42
C GLY A 403 9.96 13.99 -2.71
N LEU A 404 10.32 13.19 -3.71
CA LEU A 404 10.67 13.68 -5.05
C LEU A 404 9.42 14.00 -5.88
N ALA A 405 8.37 13.20 -5.77
CA ALA A 405 7.08 13.42 -6.40
C ALA A 405 6.42 14.73 -5.94
N ASP A 406 6.62 15.13 -4.69
CA ASP A 406 6.07 16.38 -4.15
C ASP A 406 6.95 17.62 -4.46
N GLY A 407 8.05 17.46 -5.20
CA GLY A 407 9.01 18.54 -5.41
C GLY A 407 9.85 18.43 -6.69
N GLN A 408 11.09 17.92 -6.58
CA GLN A 408 12.09 18.02 -7.67
C GLN A 408 11.77 17.18 -8.91
N MET A 409 10.85 16.20 -8.80
CA MET A 409 10.45 15.31 -9.88
C MET A 409 8.93 15.04 -9.85
N GLU A 410 8.11 16.10 -9.97
CA GLU A 410 6.62 16.01 -9.96
C GLU A 410 6.02 14.96 -10.90
N TRP A 411 6.71 14.66 -12.01
CA TRP A 411 6.27 13.62 -12.95
C TRP A 411 6.21 12.22 -12.32
N LEU A 412 7.02 11.96 -11.27
CA LEU A 412 6.96 10.71 -10.49
C LEU A 412 5.63 10.59 -9.73
N GLY A 413 5.01 11.70 -9.33
CA GLY A 413 3.69 11.67 -8.69
C GLY A 413 2.53 11.45 -9.66
N ASN A 414 2.80 11.55 -10.96
CA ASN A 414 1.79 11.59 -12.01
C ASN A 414 1.96 10.47 -13.05
N VAL A 415 2.62 9.37 -12.68
CA VAL A 415 2.76 8.19 -13.55
C VAL A 415 1.38 7.57 -13.84
N PRO A 416 0.94 7.53 -15.11
CA PRO A 416 -0.40 7.03 -15.44
C PRO A 416 -0.56 5.53 -15.12
N PRO A 417 -1.76 5.07 -14.71
CA PRO A 417 -2.02 3.66 -14.42
C PRO A 417 -1.62 2.70 -15.54
N GLU A 418 -1.88 3.05 -16.80
CA GLU A 418 -1.53 2.23 -17.96
C GLU A 418 -0.02 2.05 -18.12
N ALA A 419 0.77 3.04 -17.69
CA ALA A 419 2.23 2.95 -17.71
C ALA A 419 2.74 1.99 -16.63
N LEU A 420 2.14 2.01 -15.44
CA LEU A 420 2.47 1.05 -14.37
C LEU A 420 2.16 -0.39 -14.79
N ILE A 421 1.01 -0.60 -15.43
CA ILE A 421 0.62 -1.91 -15.98
C ILE A 421 1.62 -2.38 -17.03
N GLU A 422 2.04 -1.49 -17.94
CA GLU A 422 3.03 -1.84 -18.97
C GLU A 422 4.39 -2.19 -18.35
N VAL A 423 4.84 -1.45 -17.34
CA VAL A 423 6.08 -1.75 -16.58
C VAL A 423 6.03 -3.16 -15.98
N ARG A 424 4.88 -3.58 -15.42
CA ARG A 424 4.71 -4.96 -14.92
C ARG A 424 4.77 -5.99 -16.03
N LYS A 425 4.05 -5.78 -17.13
CA LYS A 425 4.00 -6.72 -18.26
C LYS A 425 5.36 -6.89 -18.96
N GLN A 426 6.21 -5.88 -18.92
CA GLN A 426 7.58 -5.94 -19.46
C GLN A 426 8.61 -6.54 -18.47
N GLY A 427 8.23 -6.85 -17.23
CA GLY A 427 9.15 -7.40 -16.22
C GLY A 427 10.23 -6.41 -15.78
N ALA A 428 9.96 -5.11 -15.87
CA ALA A 428 10.95 -4.05 -15.71
C ALA A 428 11.33 -3.71 -14.25
N MET A 429 10.60 -4.26 -13.27
CA MET A 429 10.69 -3.84 -11.87
C MET A 429 12.05 -4.11 -11.22
N GLU A 430 12.63 -5.29 -11.45
CA GLU A 430 13.90 -5.66 -10.80
C GLU A 430 15.03 -4.69 -11.17
N GLU A 431 15.12 -4.30 -12.44
CA GLU A 431 16.11 -3.34 -12.91
C GLU A 431 15.84 -1.92 -12.39
N ILE A 432 14.57 -1.50 -12.32
CA ILE A 432 14.21 -0.20 -11.74
C ILE A 432 14.63 -0.14 -10.26
N ARG A 433 14.37 -1.20 -9.49
CA ARG A 433 14.78 -1.28 -8.09
C ARG A 433 16.29 -1.29 -7.93
N ALA A 434 17.01 -2.05 -8.75
CA ALA A 434 18.47 -2.08 -8.71
C ALA A 434 19.06 -0.68 -8.97
N MET A 435 18.48 0.06 -9.91
CA MET A 435 18.83 1.45 -10.19
C MET A 435 18.50 2.38 -9.01
N LEU A 436 17.28 2.32 -8.47
CA LEU A 436 16.84 3.20 -7.38
C LEU A 436 17.57 2.93 -6.06
N GLY A 437 17.79 1.66 -5.72
CA GLY A 437 18.39 1.23 -4.46
C GLY A 437 19.92 1.34 -4.40
N GLN A 438 20.58 1.76 -5.48
CA GLN A 438 22.03 1.90 -5.51
C GLN A 438 22.51 2.91 -4.47
N GLY A 439 23.35 2.45 -3.54
CA GLY A 439 23.97 3.29 -2.50
C GLY A 439 23.07 3.65 -1.32
N ILE A 440 21.86 3.06 -1.22
CA ILE A 440 20.91 3.37 -0.14
C ILE A 440 21.21 2.59 1.14
N ASP A 441 21.61 1.32 1.05
CA ASP A 441 21.79 0.45 2.23
C ASP A 441 22.70 1.09 3.29
N GLY A 442 23.87 1.59 2.86
CA GLY A 442 24.82 2.24 3.75
C GLY A 442 24.33 3.58 4.33
N LEU A 443 23.39 4.26 3.67
CA LEU A 443 22.78 5.48 4.21
C LEU A 443 21.76 5.12 5.30
N SER A 444 20.84 4.19 5.00
CA SER A 444 19.79 3.77 5.93
C SER A 444 20.33 3.08 7.18
N GLU A 445 21.39 2.29 7.06
CA GLU A 445 22.04 1.65 8.22
C GLU A 445 22.78 2.66 9.11
N SER A 446 23.32 3.72 8.52
CA SER A 446 24.12 4.72 9.26
C SER A 446 23.27 5.69 10.08
N ASN A 447 22.07 6.02 9.59
CA ASN A 447 21.12 6.90 10.27
C ASN A 447 19.70 6.60 9.74
N PRO A 448 18.94 5.72 10.43
CA PRO A 448 17.60 5.27 10.02
C PRO A 448 16.53 6.37 9.90
N GLU A 449 16.77 7.55 10.50
CA GLU A 449 15.82 8.67 10.47
C GLU A 449 16.17 9.70 9.39
N ASN A 450 17.32 9.57 8.72
CA ASN A 450 17.78 10.55 7.74
C ASN A 450 17.25 10.28 6.32
N PHE A 451 15.95 10.51 6.13
CA PHE A 451 15.29 10.33 4.83
C PHE A 451 15.78 11.31 3.75
N HIS A 452 16.25 12.50 4.14
CA HIS A 452 16.73 13.53 3.19
C HIS A 452 17.93 13.06 2.37
N ARG A 453 18.93 12.42 3.01
CA ARG A 453 20.12 11.92 2.29
C ARG A 453 19.77 10.82 1.29
N THR A 454 18.85 9.94 1.65
CA THR A 454 18.37 8.90 0.74
C THR A 454 17.62 9.51 -0.45
N ARG A 455 16.72 10.48 -0.22
CA ARG A 455 16.03 11.20 -1.29
C ARG A 455 17.01 11.80 -2.30
N ASP A 456 18.04 12.48 -1.82
CA ASP A 456 19.06 13.10 -2.68
C ASP A 456 19.87 12.04 -3.47
N GLN A 457 20.10 10.86 -2.89
CA GLN A 457 20.77 9.75 -3.58
C GLN A 457 19.87 9.14 -4.67
N ILE A 458 18.58 8.95 -4.40
CA ILE A 458 17.59 8.47 -5.38
C ILE A 458 17.49 9.44 -6.55
N PHE A 459 17.45 10.74 -6.29
CA PHE A 459 17.47 11.78 -7.32
C PHE A 459 18.66 11.59 -8.26
N LYS A 460 19.87 11.42 -7.70
CA LYS A 460 21.10 11.19 -8.48
C LYS A 460 21.02 9.91 -9.30
N ASN A 461 20.48 8.82 -8.73
CA ASN A 461 20.34 7.55 -9.43
C ASN A 461 19.44 7.69 -10.67
N ILE A 462 18.28 8.35 -10.53
CA ILE A 462 17.35 8.61 -11.63
C ILE A 462 18.00 9.51 -12.70
N ASP A 463 18.62 10.61 -12.28
CA ASP A 463 19.25 11.58 -13.18
C ASP A 463 20.39 10.94 -14.00
N GLN A 464 21.25 10.16 -13.34
CA GLN A 464 22.32 9.40 -14.02
C GLN A 464 21.78 8.35 -15.00
N ALA A 465 20.70 7.66 -14.64
CA ALA A 465 20.04 6.71 -15.53
C ALA A 465 19.47 7.42 -16.77
N PHE A 466 18.82 8.57 -16.58
CA PHE A 466 18.23 9.35 -17.66
C PHE A 466 19.30 9.93 -18.57
N ASP A 467 20.41 10.41 -18.03
CA ASP A 467 21.53 10.91 -18.81
C ASP A 467 22.24 9.80 -19.60
N SER A 468 22.40 8.63 -19.00
CA SER A 468 22.89 7.44 -19.70
C SER A 468 21.95 7.03 -20.83
N HIS A 469 20.64 7.08 -20.62
CA HIS A 469 19.64 6.81 -21.64
C HIS A 469 19.68 7.83 -22.79
N LYS A 470 19.74 9.13 -22.47
CA LYS A 470 19.93 10.21 -23.47
C LYS A 470 21.22 10.02 -24.27
N ALA A 471 22.31 9.61 -23.62
CA ALA A 471 23.58 9.33 -24.28
C ALA A 471 23.48 8.12 -25.24
N ASN A 472 22.77 7.06 -24.85
CA ASN A 472 22.52 5.91 -25.72
C ASN A 472 21.65 6.27 -26.92
N ILE A 473 20.60 7.07 -26.71
CA ILE A 473 19.80 7.71 -27.77
C ILE A 473 20.68 8.52 -28.72
N LYS A 474 21.60 9.33 -28.18
CA LYS A 474 22.52 10.15 -28.96
C LYS A 474 23.48 9.29 -29.78
N LYS A 475 24.04 8.22 -29.20
CA LYS A 475 24.89 7.25 -29.91
C LYS A 475 24.14 6.62 -31.08
N LEU A 476 22.89 6.19 -30.88
CA LEU A 476 22.06 5.66 -31.98
C LEU A 476 21.84 6.69 -33.09
N ARG A 477 21.64 7.97 -32.72
CA ARG A 477 21.50 9.06 -33.69
C ARG A 477 22.80 9.37 -34.45
N GLU A 478 23.94 9.36 -33.74
CA GLU A 478 25.26 9.62 -34.29
C GLU A 478 25.73 8.53 -35.26
N LYS A 479 25.12 7.35 -35.25
CA LYS A 479 25.36 6.30 -36.26
C LYS A 479 25.05 6.77 -37.69
N GLN A 480 24.33 7.89 -37.92
CA GLN A 480 24.10 8.61 -39.21
C GLN A 480 23.98 7.71 -40.46
N TRP A 481 22.94 6.87 -40.51
CA TRP A 481 22.73 5.94 -41.62
C TRP A 481 21.86 6.51 -42.72
N LYS A 482 22.38 6.46 -43.95
CA LYS A 482 21.64 6.81 -45.16
C LYS A 482 21.09 5.55 -45.82
N PHE A 483 19.78 5.50 -46.04
CA PHE A 483 19.17 4.51 -46.94
C PHE A 483 18.49 5.27 -48.07
N ALA A 484 18.79 4.86 -49.31
CA ALA A 484 18.34 5.56 -50.52
C ALA A 484 18.62 7.09 -50.50
N GLY A 485 19.72 7.53 -49.89
CA GLY A 485 20.13 8.94 -49.80
C GLY A 485 19.55 9.73 -48.62
N SER A 486 18.63 9.16 -47.85
CA SER A 486 17.96 9.82 -46.71
C SER A 486 18.47 9.31 -45.37
N ASP A 487 18.68 10.20 -44.40
CA ASP A 487 19.11 9.87 -43.03
C ASP A 487 17.94 9.30 -42.21
N ILE A 488 17.96 7.99 -41.97
CA ILE A 488 16.91 7.28 -41.22
C ILE A 488 17.16 7.33 -39.71
N GLY A 489 18.39 7.58 -39.26
CA GLY A 489 18.76 7.59 -37.83
C GLY A 489 18.02 8.67 -37.02
N SER A 490 17.67 9.77 -37.67
CA SER A 490 16.91 10.88 -37.06
C SER A 490 15.42 10.55 -36.82
N TRP A 491 14.85 9.57 -37.52
CA TRP A 491 13.41 9.23 -37.47
C TRP A 491 13.08 8.07 -36.52
N LEU A 492 14.03 7.14 -36.33
CA LEU A 492 13.86 5.98 -35.46
C LEU A 492 13.82 6.34 -33.96
N VAL A 493 14.52 7.41 -33.58
CA VAL A 493 14.82 7.78 -32.19
C VAL A 493 13.83 8.79 -31.60
N THR A 494 13.09 9.53 -32.43
CA THR A 494 12.20 10.62 -31.98
C THR A 494 10.83 10.14 -31.47
N GLY A 495 10.46 8.87 -31.70
CA GLY A 495 9.12 8.35 -31.37
C GLY A 495 8.00 9.06 -32.16
N THR A 496 8.33 9.79 -33.23
CA THR A 496 7.40 10.53 -34.09
C THR A 496 7.18 9.81 -35.42
N LEU A 497 7.13 8.48 -35.43
CA LEU A 497 6.87 7.73 -36.66
C LEU A 497 5.41 7.77 -37.14
N GLY A 498 4.53 8.50 -36.42
CA GLY A 498 3.13 8.70 -36.83
C GLY A 498 2.83 9.99 -37.62
N ILE A 499 3.68 11.02 -37.59
CA ILE A 499 3.24 12.39 -38.00
C ILE A 499 4.06 13.01 -39.13
N THR A 500 5.35 12.67 -39.30
CA THR A 500 6.21 13.33 -40.32
C THR A 500 6.01 12.82 -41.76
N SER A 501 5.37 11.67 -41.95
CA SER A 501 5.04 11.15 -43.29
C SER A 501 3.99 11.99 -44.03
N ILE A 502 3.16 12.74 -43.30
CA ILE A 502 2.11 13.60 -43.87
C ILE A 502 2.68 14.96 -44.31
N ALA A 503 3.75 15.44 -43.68
CA ALA A 503 4.22 16.82 -43.85
C ALA A 503 5.22 17.04 -45.01
N THR A 504 5.87 15.98 -45.53
CA THR A 504 7.03 16.15 -46.44
C THR A 504 6.79 15.71 -47.89
N GLY A 505 5.68 15.05 -48.20
CA GLY A 505 5.27 14.77 -49.59
C GLY A 505 6.22 13.89 -50.43
N THR A 506 7.25 13.28 -49.84
CA THR A 506 8.19 12.37 -50.53
C THR A 506 7.92 10.89 -50.20
N PRO A 507 7.69 10.02 -51.21
CA PRO A 507 7.39 8.61 -50.99
C PRO A 507 8.67 7.76 -51.05
N VAL A 508 9.37 7.51 -49.93
CA VAL A 508 10.55 6.62 -49.91
C VAL A 508 10.69 5.86 -48.58
N TRP A 509 10.05 4.68 -48.50
CA TRP A 509 10.61 3.38 -48.02
C TRP A 509 11.04 3.13 -46.54
N ALA A 510 10.55 3.84 -45.53
CA ALA A 510 10.74 3.43 -44.13
C ALA A 510 9.46 2.80 -43.55
N LEU A 511 9.40 1.47 -43.64
CA LEU A 511 8.30 0.61 -43.23
C LEU A 511 7.91 0.77 -41.76
N ALA A 512 6.67 1.22 -41.55
CA ALA A 512 5.82 0.83 -40.45
C ALA A 512 5.38 -0.64 -40.63
N ALA A 513 6.32 -1.60 -40.47
CA ALA A 513 6.05 -3.02 -40.65
C ALA A 513 5.25 -3.69 -39.50
N LEU A 514 4.40 -2.96 -38.77
CA LEU A 514 3.55 -3.56 -37.72
C LEU A 514 2.13 -2.98 -37.62
N ALA A 515 1.63 -2.24 -38.62
CA ALA A 515 0.21 -1.90 -38.64
C ALA A 515 -0.34 -1.94 -40.07
N ALA A 516 -1.37 -2.77 -40.25
CA ALA A 516 -2.21 -2.95 -41.43
C ALA A 516 -1.67 -3.87 -42.55
N ASP A 517 -2.23 -5.07 -42.58
CA ASP A 517 -2.14 -6.12 -43.61
C ASP A 517 -2.93 -5.75 -44.89
N GLN A 518 -2.91 -4.48 -45.30
CA GLN A 518 -3.68 -4.00 -46.46
C GLN A 518 -2.91 -2.94 -47.25
N MET A 519 -1.84 -3.32 -47.96
CA MET A 519 -1.49 -2.71 -49.25
C MET A 519 -0.74 -3.73 -50.12
N LEU A 520 -1.25 -3.94 -51.33
CA LEU A 520 -0.58 -4.72 -52.38
C LEU A 520 0.70 -3.99 -52.82
N ASP A 521 1.79 -4.76 -52.98
CA ASP A 521 3.15 -4.37 -53.43
C ASP A 521 4.08 -3.62 -52.44
N ALA A 522 3.98 -3.88 -51.13
CA ALA A 522 5.09 -3.59 -50.21
C ALA A 522 6.21 -4.65 -50.33
N PRO A 523 7.51 -4.27 -50.39
CA PRO A 523 8.62 -5.21 -50.39
C PRO A 523 8.55 -6.08 -49.14
N LYS A 524 8.78 -7.38 -49.32
CA LYS A 524 8.66 -8.35 -48.23
C LYS A 524 9.73 -8.02 -47.19
N LEU A 525 9.43 -8.19 -45.89
CA LEU A 525 10.37 -8.01 -44.77
C LEU A 525 11.76 -8.67 -44.96
N ARG A 526 11.87 -9.64 -45.88
CA ARG A 526 13.10 -10.34 -46.26
C ARG A 526 14.10 -9.47 -47.06
N ASP A 527 13.67 -8.34 -47.61
CA ASP A 527 14.49 -7.46 -48.46
C ASP A 527 15.10 -6.28 -47.70
N ILE A 528 14.83 -6.15 -46.39
CA ILE A 528 15.46 -5.15 -45.50
C ILE A 528 16.83 -5.68 -45.06
N PRO A 529 17.93 -4.91 -45.23
CA PRO A 529 19.24 -5.29 -44.71
C PRO A 529 19.20 -5.62 -43.21
N SER A 530 19.87 -6.71 -42.80
CA SER A 530 19.91 -7.15 -41.39
C SER A 530 20.36 -6.03 -40.43
N SER A 531 21.30 -5.20 -40.86
CA SER A 531 21.76 -4.02 -40.10
C SER A 531 20.65 -3.01 -39.74
N ILE A 532 19.60 -2.87 -40.57
CA ILE A 532 18.46 -2.01 -40.27
C ILE A 532 17.50 -2.71 -39.31
N GLN A 533 17.30 -4.02 -39.46
CA GLN A 533 16.51 -4.82 -38.50
C GLN A 533 17.17 -4.79 -37.11
N ASP A 534 18.48 -4.98 -37.04
CA ASP A 534 19.25 -4.91 -35.80
C ASP A 534 19.11 -3.54 -35.11
N LEU A 535 19.09 -2.44 -35.87
CA LEU A 535 18.89 -1.10 -35.34
C LEU A 535 17.47 -0.83 -34.85
N VAL A 536 16.46 -1.31 -35.59
CA VAL A 536 15.06 -1.26 -35.16
C VAL A 536 14.91 -2.03 -33.86
N ASP A 537 15.54 -3.20 -33.76
CA ASP A 537 15.53 -4.02 -32.55
C ASP A 537 16.33 -3.39 -31.40
N GLU A 538 17.48 -2.78 -31.66
CA GLU A 538 18.28 -2.04 -30.67
C GLU A 538 17.52 -0.82 -30.13
N ASN A 539 16.87 -0.05 -30.99
CA ASN A 539 16.03 1.07 -30.59
C ASN A 539 14.77 0.61 -29.85
N LYS A 540 14.12 -0.47 -30.32
CA LYS A 540 12.95 -1.06 -29.64
C LYS A 540 13.34 -1.57 -28.26
N LYS A 541 14.49 -2.23 -28.11
CA LYS A 541 15.06 -2.63 -26.82
C LYS A 541 15.36 -1.43 -25.93
N LEU A 542 15.95 -0.37 -26.48
CA LEU A 542 16.23 0.85 -25.72
C LEU A 542 14.95 1.55 -25.25
N GLN A 543 13.93 1.66 -26.10
CA GLN A 543 12.65 2.28 -25.77
C GLN A 543 11.82 1.45 -24.78
N LYS A 544 11.93 0.12 -24.86
CA LYS A 544 11.31 -0.83 -23.92
C LYS A 544 12.15 -1.13 -22.69
N SER A 545 13.38 -0.60 -22.61
CA SER A 545 14.18 -0.72 -21.41
C SER A 545 13.46 -0.03 -20.24
N PRO A 546 13.70 -0.44 -19.00
CA PRO A 546 13.01 0.15 -17.85
C PRO A 546 13.22 1.66 -17.73
N VAL A 547 14.44 2.14 -17.98
CA VAL A 547 14.73 3.58 -18.06
C VAL A 547 14.02 4.23 -19.25
N GLY A 548 13.91 3.55 -20.39
CA GLY A 548 13.17 4.04 -21.56
C GLY A 548 11.67 4.18 -21.33
N LEU A 549 11.06 3.25 -20.59
CA LEU A 549 9.65 3.33 -20.17
C LEU A 549 9.42 4.57 -19.29
N LEU A 550 10.23 4.74 -18.24
CA LEU A 550 10.15 5.91 -17.34
C LEU A 550 10.41 7.23 -18.08
N PHE A 551 11.42 7.26 -18.96
CA PHE A 551 11.74 8.44 -19.78
C PHE A 551 10.59 8.84 -20.70
N ASN A 552 9.88 7.85 -21.28
CA ASN A 552 8.72 8.10 -22.14
C ASN A 552 7.52 8.63 -21.36
N VAL A 553 7.30 8.18 -20.13
CA VAL A 553 6.27 8.73 -19.22
C VAL A 553 6.56 10.21 -18.94
N GLN A 554 7.77 10.54 -18.48
CA GLN A 554 8.18 11.91 -18.22
C GLN A 554 7.98 12.81 -19.45
N LYS A 555 8.38 12.34 -20.64
CA LYS A 555 8.24 13.11 -21.89
C LYS A 555 6.78 13.34 -22.28
N LYS A 556 5.87 12.40 -22.02
CA LYS A 556 4.44 12.55 -22.30
C LYS A 556 3.81 13.59 -21.36
N LEU A 557 4.13 13.52 -20.08
CA LEU A 557 3.60 14.46 -19.07
C LEU A 557 4.06 15.89 -19.34
N ASN A 558 5.34 16.11 -19.71
CA ASN A 558 5.86 17.44 -20.05
C ASN A 558 5.30 18.05 -21.35
N ARG A 559 4.48 17.32 -22.12
CA ARG A 559 3.87 17.78 -23.38
C ARG A 559 2.41 18.19 -23.23
N ASN A 560 1.77 17.78 -22.15
CA ASN A 560 0.43 18.18 -21.75
C ASN A 560 0.51 19.37 -20.79
#